data_AF-A0A848TGR9-F1
#
_entry.id   AF-A0A848TGR9-F1
#
_cell.length_a   1.000
_cell.length_b   1.000
_cell.length_c   1.000
_cell.angle_alpha   90.00
_cell.angle_beta   90.00
_cell.angle_gamma   90.00
#
_symmetry.space_group_name_H-M   'P 1'
#
loop_
_entity.id
_entity.type
_entity.pdbx_description
1 polymer ?
#
loop_
_entity_poly.entity_id
_entity_poly.type
_entity_poly.pdbx_seq_one_letter_code
_entity_poly.pdbx_strand_id
1 'polypeptide(L)'
;FVIFRTGHQERCLDSGDWSGYGGGDAPGVAFETAYWIKEHDIAGICADTWGCEVRPNETDEANQPWHWVVIPAIGIAMGEIFYLRELAEDCAQDGVYEFLFTAPPLHLPGGAGSPINPQAIK
;
A
#
# COMPACT_ATOMS: atom_id res chain seq x y z
N PHE A 1 1.92 -6.39 9.30
CA PHE A 1 1.71 -5.46 8.17
C PHE A 1 3.06 -5.02 7.66
N VAL A 2 3.20 -4.79 6.36
CA VAL A 2 4.37 -4.15 5.76
C VAL A 2 3.89 -2.91 5.02
N ILE A 3 4.50 -1.78 5.30
CA ILE A 3 4.15 -0.48 4.72
C ILE A 3 5.35 -0.04 3.89
N PHE A 4 5.15 0.24 2.61
CA PHE A 4 6.23 0.72 1.75
C PHE A 4 5.90 2.12 1.21
N ARG A 5 6.95 2.93 1.11
CA ARG A 5 6.89 4.31 0.62
C ARG A 5 7.61 4.39 -0.72
N THR A 6 6.90 4.80 -1.77
CA THR A 6 7.47 5.06 -3.10
C THR A 6 7.72 6.55 -3.32
N GLY A 7 7.10 7.42 -2.52
CA GLY A 7 7.10 8.87 -2.70
C GLY A 7 6.11 9.35 -3.78
N HIS A 8 5.16 8.52 -4.23
CA HIS A 8 4.27 8.89 -5.33
C HIS A 8 3.28 9.99 -4.90
N GLN A 9 2.62 9.82 -3.75
CA GLN A 9 1.73 10.83 -3.21
C GLN A 9 2.48 12.13 -2.89
N GLU A 10 3.71 12.02 -2.38
CA GLU A 10 4.55 13.17 -2.07
C GLU A 10 4.91 13.99 -3.30
N ARG A 11 5.30 13.32 -4.41
CA ARG A 11 5.52 13.98 -5.70
C ARG A 11 4.30 14.81 -6.12
N CYS A 12 3.09 14.27 -5.94
CA CYS A 12 1.84 14.97 -6.27
C CYS A 12 1.57 16.16 -5.34
N LEU A 13 1.85 16.02 -4.04
CA LEU A 13 1.74 17.10 -3.07
C LEU A 13 2.71 18.25 -3.39
N ASP A 14 3.97 17.92 -3.71
CA ASP A 14 5.02 18.90 -3.95
C ASP A 14 4.83 19.67 -5.27
N SER A 15 4.36 18.99 -6.31
CA SER A 15 4.09 19.61 -7.61
C SER A 15 2.71 20.29 -7.68
N GLY A 16 1.77 19.88 -6.82
CA GLY A 16 0.34 20.21 -6.95
C GLY A 16 -0.36 19.51 -8.11
N ASP A 17 0.33 18.62 -8.84
CA ASP A 17 -0.20 17.89 -10.00
C ASP A 17 -0.58 16.45 -9.62
N TRP A 18 -1.87 16.17 -9.75
CA TRP A 18 -2.48 14.87 -9.46
C TRP A 18 -2.82 14.09 -10.73
N SER A 19 -2.44 14.61 -11.90
CA SER A 19 -2.71 13.97 -13.19
C SER A 19 -2.11 12.56 -13.22
N GLY A 20 -2.97 11.56 -13.47
CA GLY A 20 -2.59 10.16 -13.52
C GLY A 20 -2.39 9.47 -12.16
N TYR A 21 -2.43 10.21 -11.03
CA TYR A 21 -2.32 9.57 -9.71
C TYR A 21 -3.44 8.55 -9.49
N GLY A 22 -4.69 8.89 -9.85
CA GLY A 22 -5.82 7.97 -9.77
C GLY A 22 -6.00 7.21 -11.09
N GLY A 23 -5.44 6.00 -11.20
CA GLY A 23 -5.70 5.09 -12.31
C GLY A 23 -4.66 5.08 -13.43
N GLY A 24 -3.57 5.85 -13.31
CA GLY A 24 -2.45 5.83 -14.25
C GLY A 24 -1.31 4.89 -13.82
N ASP A 25 -0.17 5.04 -14.48
CA ASP A 25 1.06 4.33 -14.12
C ASP A 25 1.54 4.75 -12.73
N ALA A 26 2.07 3.79 -11.99
CA ALA A 26 2.49 3.98 -10.61
C ALA A 26 3.58 2.97 -10.24
N PRO A 27 4.58 3.38 -9.44
CA PRO A 27 5.47 2.42 -8.80
C PRO A 27 4.68 1.51 -7.86
N GLY A 28 5.16 0.30 -7.64
CA GLY A 28 4.53 -0.66 -6.75
C GLY A 28 5.32 -1.96 -6.70
N VAL A 29 4.77 -2.98 -6.03
CA VAL A 29 5.40 -4.29 -5.93
C VAL A 29 5.22 -5.09 -7.23
N ALA A 30 6.22 -5.93 -7.54
CA ALA A 30 6.15 -6.88 -8.64
C ALA A 30 5.21 -8.06 -8.29
N PHE A 31 4.77 -8.80 -9.31
CA PHE A 31 3.82 -9.89 -9.11
C PHE A 31 4.38 -10.99 -8.18
N GLU A 32 5.66 -11.31 -8.32
CA GLU A 32 6.37 -12.35 -7.56
C GLU A 32 6.45 -12.05 -6.05
N THR A 33 6.22 -10.80 -5.63
CA THR A 33 6.16 -10.45 -4.21
C THR A 33 5.05 -11.24 -3.48
N ALA A 34 4.05 -11.77 -4.20
CA ALA A 34 3.07 -12.70 -3.64
C ALA A 34 3.70 -13.93 -2.95
N TYR A 35 4.81 -14.47 -3.48
CA TYR A 35 5.50 -15.60 -2.85
C TYR A 35 6.10 -15.20 -1.51
N TRP A 36 6.78 -14.06 -1.46
CA TRP A 36 7.40 -13.54 -0.23
C TRP A 36 6.36 -13.24 0.85
N ILE A 37 5.24 -12.63 0.45
CA ILE A 37 4.09 -12.35 1.33
C ILE A 37 3.57 -13.62 1.98
N LYS A 38 3.44 -14.69 1.19
CA LYS A 38 2.96 -15.97 1.73
C LYS A 38 3.99 -16.64 2.62
N GLU A 39 5.27 -16.61 2.24
CA GLU A 39 6.36 -17.20 3.02
C GLU A 39 6.49 -16.58 4.42
N HIS A 40 6.24 -15.28 4.53
CA HIS A 40 6.36 -14.52 5.79
C HIS A 40 5.02 -14.35 6.53
N ASP A 41 3.94 -14.97 6.05
CA ASP A 41 2.57 -14.85 6.56
C ASP A 41 2.18 -13.38 6.87
N ILE A 42 2.44 -12.49 5.91
CA ILE A 42 2.17 -11.07 6.05
C ILE A 42 0.66 -10.81 6.09
N ALA A 43 0.17 -10.23 7.19
CA ALA A 43 -1.25 -9.93 7.38
C ALA A 43 -1.80 -8.82 6.44
N GLY A 44 -0.94 -7.93 5.94
CA GLY A 44 -1.35 -6.87 5.04
C GLY A 44 -0.21 -6.03 4.50
N ILE A 45 -0.41 -5.50 3.30
CA ILE A 45 0.51 -4.61 2.57
C ILE A 45 -0.14 -3.23 2.44
N CYS A 46 0.64 -2.17 2.67
CA CYS A 46 0.16 -0.81 2.51
C CYS A 46 1.14 0.08 1.74
N ALA A 47 0.61 1.05 0.98
CA ALA A 47 1.39 1.91 0.10
C ALA A 47 0.89 3.36 0.07
N ASP A 48 1.77 4.29 -0.31
CA ASP A 48 1.46 5.69 -0.64
C ASP A 48 1.07 5.90 -2.11
N THR A 49 0.61 4.84 -2.77
CA THR A 49 0.16 4.83 -4.16
C THR A 49 -1.33 4.53 -4.24
N TRP A 50 -1.96 4.81 -5.39
CA TRP A 50 -3.38 4.51 -5.61
C TRP A 50 -3.68 3.01 -5.70
N GLY A 51 -2.66 2.22 -6.03
CA GLY A 51 -2.67 0.76 -6.09
C GLY A 51 -1.36 0.22 -5.53
N CYS A 52 -1.36 -0.94 -4.86
CA CYS A 52 -0.12 -1.48 -4.27
C CYS A 52 0.86 -2.11 -5.30
N GLU A 53 0.34 -2.65 -6.40
CA GLU A 53 1.19 -3.29 -7.41
C GLU A 53 1.67 -2.30 -8.47
N VAL A 54 2.79 -2.63 -9.12
CA VAL A 54 3.37 -1.82 -10.18
C VAL A 54 2.41 -1.67 -11.36
N ARG A 55 2.38 -0.45 -11.91
CA ARG A 55 1.61 -0.06 -13.09
C ARG A 55 2.54 0.69 -14.07
N PRO A 56 2.58 0.31 -15.37
CA PRO A 56 1.76 -0.70 -16.02
C PRO A 56 2.08 -2.12 -15.52
N ASN A 57 1.11 -3.04 -15.65
CA ASN A 57 1.31 -4.42 -15.26
C ASN A 57 2.29 -5.11 -16.20
N GLU A 58 2.99 -6.14 -15.73
CA GLU A 58 3.93 -6.94 -16.54
C GLU A 58 3.20 -7.88 -17.53
N THR A 59 1.87 -7.89 -17.51
CA THR A 59 1.01 -8.68 -18.37
C THR A 59 -0.17 -7.85 -18.86
N ASP A 60 -0.61 -8.13 -20.09
CA ASP A 60 -1.82 -7.57 -20.69
C ASP A 60 -3.06 -8.48 -20.51
N GLU A 61 -2.89 -9.67 -19.93
CA GLU A 61 -3.96 -10.67 -19.78
C GLU A 61 -4.95 -10.33 -18.65
N ALA A 62 -4.48 -9.58 -17.65
CA ALA A 62 -5.26 -9.22 -16.48
C ALA A 62 -4.92 -7.82 -15.99
N ASN A 63 -5.94 -7.09 -15.54
CA ASN A 63 -5.76 -5.81 -14.89
C ASN A 63 -5.50 -6.03 -13.40
N GLN A 64 -4.38 -5.52 -12.90
CA GLN A 64 -3.95 -5.64 -11.51
C GLN A 64 -3.89 -7.09 -10.99
N PRO A 65 -3.19 -8.01 -11.68
CA PRO A 65 -3.19 -9.44 -11.33
C PRO A 65 -2.70 -9.73 -9.90
N TRP A 66 -1.84 -8.88 -9.33
CA TRP A 66 -1.34 -9.11 -7.98
C TRP A 66 -2.46 -8.98 -6.94
N HIS A 67 -3.37 -8.01 -7.07
CA HIS A 67 -4.57 -7.89 -6.22
C HIS A 67 -5.43 -9.16 -6.22
N TRP A 68 -5.57 -9.79 -7.40
CA TRP A 68 -6.37 -11.01 -7.58
C TRP A 68 -5.77 -12.23 -6.88
N VAL A 69 -4.49 -12.20 -6.54
CA VAL A 69 -3.84 -13.28 -5.80
C VAL A 69 -3.80 -12.95 -4.32
N VAL A 70 -3.30 -11.77 -3.95
CA VAL A 70 -3.00 -11.50 -2.54
C VAL A 70 -4.25 -11.30 -1.69
N ILE A 71 -5.34 -10.72 -2.23
CA ILE A 71 -6.57 -10.52 -1.47
C ILE A 71 -7.37 -11.83 -1.38
N PRO A 72 -7.86 -12.43 -2.48
CA PRO A 72 -8.79 -13.55 -2.35
C PRO A 72 -8.11 -14.91 -2.11
N ALA A 73 -6.87 -15.11 -2.59
CA ALA A 73 -6.19 -16.41 -2.46
C ALA A 73 -5.29 -16.48 -1.22
N ILE A 74 -4.51 -15.43 -0.94
CA ILE A 74 -3.66 -15.39 0.26
C ILE A 74 -4.42 -14.88 1.48
N GLY A 75 -5.33 -13.91 1.30
CA GLY A 75 -6.18 -13.39 2.37
C GLY A 75 -5.60 -12.20 3.12
N ILE A 76 -4.75 -11.38 2.48
CA ILE A 76 -4.17 -10.20 3.14
C ILE A 76 -5.12 -9.01 3.14
N ALA A 77 -4.96 -8.12 4.13
CA ALA A 77 -5.50 -6.77 4.05
C ALA A 77 -4.64 -5.88 3.12
N MET A 78 -5.26 -4.87 2.51
CA MET A 78 -4.58 -3.92 1.64
C MET A 78 -4.89 -2.48 2.02
N GLY A 79 -3.86 -1.64 2.05
CA GLY A 79 -3.98 -0.20 2.34
C GLY A 79 -3.36 0.62 1.21
N GLU A 80 -4.10 1.58 0.69
CA GLU A 80 -3.67 2.42 -0.43
C GLU A 80 -3.81 3.89 -0.05
N ILE A 81 -3.05 4.75 -0.73
CA ILE A 81 -3.12 6.21 -0.59
C ILE A 81 -2.70 6.66 0.83
N PHE A 82 -1.79 5.91 1.46
CA PHE A 82 -1.27 6.29 2.78
C PHE A 82 -0.34 7.48 2.67
N TYR A 83 -0.45 8.40 3.63
CA TYR A 83 0.50 9.48 3.77
C TYR A 83 1.64 9.05 4.70
N LEU A 84 2.86 8.94 4.13
CA LEU A 84 4.00 8.29 4.76
C LEU A 84 5.20 9.22 4.99
N ARG A 85 5.12 10.50 4.61
CA ARG A 85 6.25 11.43 4.64
C ARG A 85 6.87 11.56 6.02
N GLU A 86 6.09 12.02 7.00
CA GLU A 86 6.57 12.31 8.35
C GLU A 86 6.99 11.02 9.07
N LEU A 87 6.27 9.92 8.85
CA LEU A 87 6.65 8.61 9.40
C LEU A 87 8.01 8.17 8.86
N ALA A 88 8.25 8.31 7.55
CA ALA A 88 9.52 7.93 6.95
C ALA A 88 10.67 8.84 7.42
N GLU A 89 10.42 10.14 7.58
CA GLU A 89 11.38 11.11 8.13
C GLU A 89 11.73 10.78 9.58
N ASP A 90 10.74 10.47 10.43
CA ASP A 90 10.94 10.07 11.82
C ASP A 90 11.76 8.76 11.92
N CYS A 91 11.38 7.73 11.17
CA CYS A 91 12.13 6.46 11.11
C CYS A 91 13.56 6.64 10.60
N ALA A 92 13.80 7.57 9.66
CA ALA A 92 15.15 7.84 9.17
C ALA A 92 16.03 8.59 10.20
N GLN A 93 15.42 9.37 11.10
CA GLN A 93 16.14 10.10 12.15
C GLN A 93 16.63 9.18 13.26
N ASP A 94 15.84 8.19 13.66
CA ASP A 94 16.15 7.30 14.78
C ASP A 94 16.56 5.87 14.37
N GLY A 95 16.35 5.49 13.11
CA GLY A 95 16.65 4.16 12.57
C GLY A 95 15.64 3.08 12.97
N VAL A 96 14.50 3.44 13.56
CA VAL A 96 13.46 2.51 14.02
C VAL A 96 12.34 2.43 12.99
N TYR A 97 12.23 1.28 12.31
CA TYR A 97 11.24 1.01 11.26
C TYR A 97 10.13 0.03 11.69
N GLU A 98 10.19 -0.45 12.94
CA GLU A 98 9.20 -1.35 13.52
C GLU A 98 8.41 -0.61 14.59
N PHE A 99 7.08 -0.68 14.51
CA PHE A 99 6.18 0.07 15.40
C PHE A 99 4.83 -0.64 15.53
N LEU A 100 4.06 -0.26 16.54
CA LEU A 100 2.67 -0.68 16.64
C LEU A 100 1.86 0.06 15.58
N PHE A 101 1.19 -0.69 14.71
CA PHE A 101 0.31 -0.15 13.68
C PHE A 101 -1.15 -0.44 14.00
N THR A 102 -1.99 0.58 13.99
CA THR A 102 -3.44 0.46 14.21
C THR A 102 -4.21 1.17 13.10
N ALA A 103 -5.06 0.42 12.40
CA ALA A 103 -5.82 0.91 11.26
C ALA A 103 -7.21 0.23 11.18
N PRO A 104 -8.05 0.41 12.22
CA PRO A 104 -9.37 -0.22 12.22
C PRO A 104 -10.25 0.37 11.10
N PRO A 105 -10.95 -0.47 10.33
CA PRO A 105 -11.96 0.01 9.40
C PRO A 105 -13.18 0.54 10.16
N LEU A 106 -13.98 1.36 9.48
CA LEU A 106 -15.32 1.69 9.94
C LEU A 106 -16.18 0.41 10.01
N HIS A 107 -17.14 0.39 10.93
CA HIS A 107 -18.11 -0.70 10.99
C HIS A 107 -19.12 -0.57 9.86
N LEU A 108 -18.83 -1.23 8.73
CA LEU A 108 -19.62 -1.21 7.51
C LEU A 108 -20.02 -2.63 7.10
N PRO A 109 -21.14 -3.18 7.61
CA PRO A 109 -21.60 -4.51 7.24
C PRO A 109 -21.75 -4.66 5.71
N GLY A 110 -21.09 -5.67 5.13
CA GLY A 110 -21.08 -5.91 3.68
C GLY A 110 -20.10 -5.03 2.88
N GLY A 111 -19.32 -4.15 3.54
CA GLY A 111 -18.30 -3.35 2.88
C GLY A 111 -17.10 -4.18 2.42
N ALA A 112 -16.61 -3.89 1.22
CA ALA A 112 -15.38 -4.49 0.67
C ALA A 112 -14.10 -3.75 1.11
N GLY A 113 -14.25 -2.57 1.72
CA GLY A 113 -13.17 -1.72 2.20
C GLY A 113 -13.72 -0.57 3.04
N SER A 114 -12.83 0.24 3.61
CA SER A 114 -13.20 1.39 4.44
C SER A 114 -12.13 2.49 4.34
N PRO A 115 -12.53 3.78 4.37
CA PRO A 115 -11.59 4.82 4.75
C PRO A 115 -11.12 4.56 6.19
N ILE A 116 -9.88 4.94 6.48
CA ILE A 116 -9.23 4.75 7.77
C ILE A 116 -8.36 5.95 8.11
N ASN A 117 -8.00 6.08 9.38
CA ASN A 117 -6.96 7.01 9.84
C ASN A 117 -5.86 6.18 10.55
N PRO A 118 -4.98 5.51 9.79
CA PRO A 118 -3.98 4.62 10.35
C PRO A 118 -3.02 5.37 11.27
N GLN A 119 -2.67 4.78 12.41
CA GLN A 119 -1.70 5.33 13.35
C GLN A 119 -0.50 4.38 13.46
N ALA A 120 0.70 4.95 13.41
CA ALA A 120 1.94 4.31 13.80
C ALA A 120 2.36 4.84 15.18
N ILE A 121 2.71 3.94 16.11
CA ILE A 121 3.05 4.28 17.50
C ILE A 121 4.43 3.67 17.81
N LYS A 122 5.38 4.53 18.16
CA LYS A 122 6.77 4.23 18.52
C LYS A 122 7.04 4.58 19.99
#